data_AF-C3ZJ11-F1
#
_entry.id   AF-C3ZJ11-F1
#
_cell.length_a   1.000
_cell.length_b   1.000
_cell.length_c   1.000
_cell.angle_alpha   90.00
_cell.angle_beta   90.00
_cell.angle_gamma   90.00
#
_symmetry.space_group_name_H-M   'P 1'
#
loop_
_entity.id
_entity.type
_entity.pdbx_description
1 polymer ?
#
loop_
_entity_poly.entity_id
_entity_poly.type
_entity_poly.pdbx_seq_one_letter_code
_entity_poly.pdbx_strand_id
1 'polypeptide(L)'
;MFTGLGILRDLWLDNNEISDIEPGTFSPNSQLRDLRLDHNKLTNLGPDMFTGLGNLQILYLQDNEIHDILASTFSPTPKLGVLLLYNNNITMFPFDDLSNHTIYRLYLHNNKLTTLSSTAYDVLSSISYVNINHNPWQCDCRMADFRLQMTGSYSFENQINCSQPSNFRGQSLIDISPEDLICDD
;
A
#
# COMPACT_ATOMS: atom_id res chain seq x y z
N MET A 1 -2.00 -24.27 -12.44
CA MET A 1 -1.52 -24.86 -11.16
C MET A 1 -2.67 -25.29 -10.24
N PHE A 2 -3.69 -24.46 -10.00
CA PHE A 2 -4.73 -24.74 -8.99
C PHE A 2 -6.08 -25.26 -9.56
N THR A 3 -6.05 -25.90 -10.72
CA THR A 3 -7.25 -26.47 -11.37
C THR A 3 -7.87 -27.56 -10.50
N GLY A 4 -9.21 -27.54 -10.35
CA GLY A 4 -9.95 -28.51 -9.53
C GLY A 4 -10.13 -28.10 -8.05
N LEU A 5 -9.48 -27.03 -7.61
CA LEU A 5 -9.61 -26.46 -6.25
C LEU A 5 -10.60 -25.28 -6.21
N GLY A 6 -11.73 -25.39 -6.92
CA GLY A 6 -12.66 -24.27 -7.12
C GLY A 6 -13.38 -23.78 -5.86
N ILE A 7 -13.36 -24.56 -4.78
CA ILE A 7 -13.95 -24.19 -3.47
C ILE A 7 -12.92 -23.62 -2.48
N LEU A 8 -11.66 -23.50 -2.89
CA LEU A 8 -10.58 -23.01 -2.03
C LEU A 8 -10.88 -21.59 -1.56
N ARG A 9 -10.76 -21.36 -0.25
CA ARG A 9 -10.99 -20.05 0.39
C ARG A 9 -9.71 -19.42 0.92
N ASP A 10 -8.80 -20.25 1.40
CA ASP A 10 -7.55 -19.83 2.00
C ASP A 10 -6.42 -20.53 1.23
N LEU A 11 -5.44 -19.76 0.76
CA LEU A 11 -4.28 -20.26 0.03
C LEU A 11 -3.02 -19.67 0.63
N TRP A 12 -2.19 -20.55 1.19
CA TRP A 12 -0.93 -20.17 1.83
C TRP A 12 0.23 -20.57 0.92
N LEU A 13 0.92 -19.55 0.40
CA LEU A 13 2.12 -19.67 -0.41
C LEU A 13 3.28 -18.90 0.22
N ASP A 14 3.14 -18.51 1.49
CA ASP A 14 4.18 -17.82 2.23
C ASP A 14 5.42 -18.68 2.47
N ASN A 15 6.55 -18.04 2.73
CA ASN A 15 7.84 -18.70 3.00
C ASN A 15 8.33 -19.59 1.85
N ASN A 16 8.20 -19.09 0.62
CA ASN A 16 8.70 -19.75 -0.59
C ASN A 16 9.67 -18.83 -1.34
N GLU A 17 10.04 -19.21 -2.57
CA GLU A 17 10.92 -18.42 -3.44
C GLU A 17 10.16 -17.85 -4.65
N ILE A 18 8.88 -17.53 -4.48
CA ILE A 18 8.04 -17.03 -5.58
C ILE A 18 8.52 -15.63 -5.96
N SER A 19 9.03 -15.50 -7.18
CA SER A 19 9.48 -14.21 -7.73
C SER A 19 8.51 -13.61 -8.75
N ASP A 20 7.55 -14.39 -9.24
CA ASP A 20 6.56 -13.95 -10.22
C ASP A 20 5.25 -14.74 -10.08
N ILE A 21 4.14 -14.14 -10.51
CA ILE A 21 2.81 -14.73 -10.56
C ILE A 21 2.28 -14.53 -11.98
N GLU A 22 2.25 -15.63 -12.75
CA GLU A 22 1.74 -15.58 -14.11
C GLU A 22 0.26 -15.15 -14.15
N PRO A 23 -0.14 -14.34 -15.14
CA PRO A 23 -1.52 -13.96 -15.36
C PRO A 23 -2.48 -15.14 -15.32
N GLY A 24 -3.54 -15.00 -14.52
CA GLY A 24 -4.58 -16.02 -14.40
C GLY A 24 -4.21 -17.28 -13.60
N THR A 25 -3.06 -17.26 -12.90
CA THR A 25 -2.66 -18.33 -11.95
C THR A 25 -3.80 -18.69 -10.99
N PHE A 26 -4.55 -17.70 -10.50
CA PHE A 26 -5.65 -17.87 -9.55
C PHE A 26 -7.05 -17.87 -10.17
N SER A 27 -7.19 -17.73 -11.49
CA SER A 27 -8.49 -17.72 -12.17
C SER A 27 -9.40 -18.92 -11.83
N PRO A 28 -8.88 -20.15 -11.63
CA PRO A 28 -9.72 -21.27 -11.22
C PRO A 28 -10.28 -21.18 -9.79
N ASN A 29 -9.75 -20.30 -8.92
CA ASN A 29 -10.04 -20.25 -7.48
C ASN A 29 -10.86 -19.00 -7.11
N SER A 30 -11.94 -18.76 -7.85
CA SER A 30 -12.78 -17.56 -7.66
C SER A 30 -13.41 -17.42 -6.27
N GLN A 31 -13.37 -18.47 -5.44
CA GLN A 31 -13.86 -18.46 -4.05
C GLN A 31 -12.80 -18.03 -3.02
N LEU A 32 -11.57 -17.75 -3.46
CA LEU A 32 -10.48 -17.37 -2.57
C LEU A 32 -10.79 -16.05 -1.86
N ARG A 33 -10.48 -16.01 -0.55
CA ARG A 33 -10.73 -14.90 0.38
C ARG A 33 -9.45 -14.47 1.08
N ASP A 34 -8.59 -15.41 1.42
CA ASP A 34 -7.29 -15.16 2.05
C ASP A 34 -6.18 -15.72 1.14
N LEU A 35 -5.27 -14.84 0.73
CA LEU A 35 -4.08 -15.20 -0.05
C LEU A 35 -2.84 -14.72 0.67
N ARG A 36 -1.99 -15.66 1.07
CA ARG A 36 -0.67 -15.38 1.65
C ARG A 36 0.43 -15.57 0.63
N LEU A 37 1.13 -14.48 0.35
CA LEU A 37 2.30 -14.40 -0.52
C LEU A 37 3.46 -13.72 0.20
N ASP A 38 3.37 -13.53 1.52
CA ASP A 38 4.44 -12.94 2.32
C ASP A 38 5.67 -13.84 2.42
N HIS A 39 6.82 -13.28 2.77
CA HIS A 39 8.09 -14.02 2.84
C HIS A 39 8.42 -14.73 1.51
N ASN A 40 8.36 -14.00 0.39
CA ASN A 40 8.70 -14.45 -0.95
C ASN A 40 9.68 -13.45 -1.62
N LYS A 41 9.85 -13.53 -2.94
CA LYS A 41 10.81 -12.72 -3.72
C LYS A 41 10.11 -11.86 -4.78
N LEU A 42 8.84 -11.48 -4.56
CA LEU A 42 8.09 -10.64 -5.49
C LEU A 42 8.71 -9.25 -5.55
N THR A 43 8.91 -8.72 -6.76
CA THR A 43 9.54 -7.42 -6.97
C THR A 43 8.59 -6.37 -7.55
N ASN A 44 7.60 -6.81 -8.34
CA ASN A 44 6.66 -5.95 -9.04
C ASN A 44 5.25 -6.49 -8.86
N LEU A 45 4.26 -5.61 -8.78
CA LEU A 45 2.85 -5.99 -8.81
C LEU A 45 2.15 -5.33 -10.02
N GLY A 46 1.32 -6.11 -10.71
CA GLY A 46 0.61 -5.68 -11.91
C GLY A 46 -0.85 -6.14 -11.96
N PRO A 47 -1.66 -5.50 -12.82
CA PRO A 47 -3.12 -5.69 -12.88
C PRO A 47 -3.54 -7.13 -13.19
N ASP A 48 -2.72 -7.89 -13.91
CA ASP A 48 -3.11 -9.23 -14.34
C ASP A 48 -2.83 -10.33 -13.30
N MET A 49 -1.97 -10.06 -12.31
CA MET A 49 -1.51 -11.04 -11.32
C MET A 49 -2.63 -11.55 -10.41
N PHE A 50 -3.59 -10.68 -10.10
CA PHE A 50 -4.71 -10.98 -9.21
C PHE A 50 -6.02 -11.26 -9.95
N THR A 51 -5.96 -11.47 -11.27
CA THR A 51 -7.14 -11.80 -12.08
C THR A 51 -7.85 -13.04 -11.55
N GLY A 52 -9.19 -12.95 -11.45
CA GLY A 52 -10.05 -14.03 -10.93
C GLY A 52 -10.29 -13.98 -9.42
N LEU A 53 -9.55 -13.13 -8.69
CA LEU A 53 -9.66 -12.98 -7.23
C LEU A 53 -10.79 -12.04 -6.78
N GLY A 54 -11.95 -12.12 -7.43
CA GLY A 54 -13.09 -11.23 -7.18
C GLY A 54 -13.74 -11.34 -5.78
N ASN A 55 -13.39 -12.39 -5.02
CA ASN A 55 -13.84 -12.59 -3.64
C ASN A 55 -12.74 -12.40 -2.59
N LEU A 56 -11.54 -11.99 -2.99
CA LEU A 56 -10.42 -11.81 -2.08
C LEU A 56 -10.72 -10.71 -1.06
N GLN A 57 -10.44 -10.99 0.20
CA GLN A 57 -10.73 -10.13 1.35
C GLN A 57 -9.44 -9.70 2.05
N ILE A 58 -8.43 -10.57 2.09
CA ILE A 58 -7.15 -10.33 2.76
C ILE A 58 -6.02 -10.75 1.82
N LEU A 59 -5.05 -9.87 1.63
CA LEU A 59 -3.84 -10.11 0.85
C LEU A 59 -2.61 -9.79 1.68
N TYR A 60 -1.79 -10.81 1.93
CA TYR A 60 -0.51 -10.69 2.63
C TYR A 60 0.62 -10.67 1.60
N LEU A 61 1.35 -9.55 1.56
CA LEU A 61 2.48 -9.31 0.66
C LEU A 61 3.69 -8.74 1.43
N GLN A 62 3.62 -8.67 2.75
CA GLN A 62 4.75 -8.22 3.56
C GLN A 62 6.00 -9.08 3.36
N ASP A 63 7.16 -8.53 3.69
CA ASP A 63 8.43 -9.28 3.66
C ASP A 63 8.71 -9.87 2.25
N ASN A 64 8.55 -9.03 1.23
CA ASN A 64 8.95 -9.27 -0.16
C ASN A 64 9.95 -8.19 -0.61
N GLU A 65 10.25 -8.10 -1.90
CA GLU A 65 11.16 -7.12 -2.50
C GLU A 65 10.42 -6.11 -3.40
N ILE A 66 9.13 -5.89 -3.13
CA ILE A 66 8.24 -5.10 -4.00
C ILE A 66 8.69 -3.66 -4.00
N HIS A 67 9.00 -3.11 -5.17
CA HIS A 67 9.33 -1.69 -5.34
C HIS A 67 8.37 -0.94 -6.26
N ASP A 68 7.80 -1.64 -7.26
CA ASP A 68 6.83 -1.09 -8.20
C ASP A 68 5.45 -1.75 -8.05
N ILE A 69 4.42 -0.90 -7.95
CA ILE A 69 3.02 -1.30 -7.99
C ILE A 69 2.36 -0.52 -9.12
N LEU A 70 2.01 -1.20 -10.20
CA LEU A 70 1.42 -0.57 -11.37
C LEU A 70 -0.01 -0.11 -11.08
N ALA A 71 -0.47 0.89 -11.81
CA ALA A 71 -1.87 1.32 -11.74
C ALA A 71 -2.82 0.16 -12.06
N SER A 72 -3.99 0.17 -11.42
CA SER A 72 -5.01 -0.87 -11.50
C SER A 72 -4.60 -2.26 -10.98
N THR A 73 -3.47 -2.38 -10.26
CA THR A 73 -3.01 -3.66 -9.70
C THR A 73 -4.09 -4.36 -8.86
N PHE A 74 -4.82 -3.58 -8.06
CA PHE A 74 -5.84 -4.12 -7.16
C PHE A 74 -7.26 -4.12 -7.75
N SER A 75 -7.46 -3.63 -8.97
CA SER A 75 -8.80 -3.60 -9.60
C SER A 75 -9.49 -4.97 -9.70
N PRO A 76 -8.79 -6.10 -9.91
CA PRO A 76 -9.42 -7.42 -9.90
C PRO A 76 -9.92 -7.91 -8.53
N THR A 77 -9.59 -7.22 -7.44
CA THR A 77 -9.93 -7.60 -6.05
C THR A 77 -10.89 -6.58 -5.40
N PRO A 78 -12.13 -6.39 -5.90
CA PRO A 78 -13.05 -5.35 -5.43
C PRO A 78 -13.54 -5.53 -3.99
N LYS A 79 -13.38 -6.73 -3.41
CA LYS A 79 -13.77 -7.03 -2.02
C LYS A 79 -12.59 -6.98 -1.04
N LEU A 80 -11.41 -6.55 -1.50
CA LEU A 80 -10.23 -6.48 -0.66
C LEU A 80 -10.46 -5.50 0.49
N GLY A 81 -10.35 -6.00 1.72
CA GLY A 81 -10.58 -5.23 2.94
C GLY A 81 -9.31 -5.00 3.76
N VAL A 82 -8.35 -5.92 3.65
CA VAL A 82 -7.08 -5.88 4.38
C VAL A 82 -5.93 -6.08 3.40
N LEU A 83 -5.03 -5.11 3.32
CA LEU A 83 -3.85 -5.15 2.47
C LEU A 83 -2.59 -4.94 3.32
N LEU A 84 -1.71 -5.95 3.34
CA LEU A 84 -0.46 -5.92 4.09
C LEU A 84 0.72 -5.89 3.11
N LEU A 85 1.45 -4.78 3.08
CA LEU A 85 2.57 -4.49 2.18
C LEU A 85 3.82 -4.00 2.93
N TYR A 86 3.84 -4.13 4.25
CA TYR A 86 4.95 -3.66 5.07
C TYR A 86 6.24 -4.46 4.83
N ASN A 87 7.40 -3.91 5.21
CA ASN A 87 8.70 -4.53 4.97
C ASN A 87 8.93 -4.88 3.49
N ASN A 88 8.77 -3.88 2.62
CA ASN A 88 9.07 -3.97 1.19
C ASN A 88 9.94 -2.76 0.77
N ASN A 89 10.14 -2.56 -0.54
CA ASN A 89 10.93 -1.48 -1.12
C ASN A 89 10.07 -0.45 -1.86
N ILE A 90 8.78 -0.31 -1.53
CA ILE A 90 7.81 0.48 -2.30
C ILE A 90 8.18 1.96 -2.23
N THR A 91 8.40 2.58 -3.39
CA THR A 91 8.74 4.00 -3.51
C THR A 91 7.54 4.89 -3.78
N MET A 92 6.52 4.34 -4.48
CA MET A 92 5.26 5.00 -4.79
C MET A 92 4.11 4.00 -4.67
N PHE A 93 2.97 4.45 -4.16
CA PHE A 93 1.77 3.64 -4.02
C PHE A 93 0.59 4.31 -4.77
N PRO A 94 -0.13 3.60 -5.64
CA PRO A 94 -1.24 4.18 -6.42
C PRO A 94 -2.49 4.30 -5.54
N PHE A 95 -2.55 5.31 -4.66
CA PHE A 95 -3.68 5.51 -3.75
C PHE A 95 -5.02 5.61 -4.48
N ASP A 96 -5.04 6.23 -5.66
CA ASP A 96 -6.23 6.38 -6.49
C ASP A 96 -6.90 5.04 -6.82
N ASP A 97 -6.10 3.96 -6.98
CA ASP A 97 -6.63 2.62 -7.24
C ASP A 97 -7.52 2.10 -6.11
N LEU A 98 -7.28 2.55 -4.88
CA LEU A 98 -8.04 2.13 -3.70
C LEU A 98 -9.33 2.92 -3.51
N SER A 99 -9.57 4.00 -4.27
CA SER A 99 -10.76 4.85 -4.11
C SER A 99 -12.07 4.10 -4.34
N ASN A 100 -12.04 3.01 -5.11
CA ASN A 100 -13.19 2.16 -5.39
C ASN A 100 -13.22 0.87 -4.55
N HIS A 101 -12.32 0.74 -3.57
CA HIS A 101 -12.23 -0.42 -2.70
C HIS A 101 -12.78 -0.11 -1.32
N THR A 102 -13.15 -1.17 -0.59
CA THR A 102 -13.63 -1.07 0.80
C THR A 102 -12.55 -1.50 1.78
N ILE A 103 -11.32 -1.03 1.57
CA ILE A 103 -10.20 -1.31 2.46
C ILE A 103 -10.44 -0.64 3.81
N TYR A 104 -10.37 -1.41 4.87
CA TYR A 104 -10.50 -0.93 6.26
C TYR A 104 -9.23 -1.14 7.07
N ARG A 105 -8.23 -1.86 6.53
CA ARG A 105 -6.88 -2.00 7.10
C ARG A 105 -5.81 -1.94 6.02
N LEU A 106 -4.93 -0.96 6.10
CA LEU A 106 -3.79 -0.78 5.19
C LEU A 106 -2.47 -0.71 5.97
N TYR A 107 -1.51 -1.56 5.61
CA TYR A 107 -0.18 -1.58 6.22
C TYR A 107 0.89 -1.35 5.15
N LEU A 108 1.53 -0.19 5.19
CA LEU A 108 2.60 0.25 4.28
C LEU A 108 3.88 0.65 5.02
N HIS A 109 3.97 0.38 6.33
CA HIS A 109 5.15 0.73 7.12
C HIS A 109 6.42 0.00 6.68
N ASN A 110 7.59 0.54 7.03
CA ASN A 110 8.88 -0.02 6.64
C ASN A 110 9.01 -0.20 5.12
N ASN A 111 8.69 0.84 4.37
CA ASN A 111 8.86 0.92 2.92
C ASN A 111 9.79 2.10 2.56
N LYS A 112 9.74 2.55 1.30
CA LYS A 112 10.54 3.65 0.77
C LYS A 112 9.68 4.81 0.24
N LEU A 113 8.44 4.94 0.72
CA LEU A 113 7.54 6.01 0.31
C LEU A 113 8.11 7.37 0.74
N THR A 114 8.10 8.33 -0.17
CA THR A 114 8.68 9.65 0.07
C THR A 114 7.66 10.75 0.24
N THR A 115 6.52 10.67 -0.45
CA THR A 115 5.53 11.75 -0.50
C THR A 115 4.12 11.18 -0.57
N LEU A 116 3.14 11.97 -0.16
CA LEU A 116 1.70 11.68 -0.21
C LEU A 116 1.00 12.89 -0.83
N SER A 117 0.08 12.64 -1.76
CA SER A 117 -0.73 13.65 -2.44
C SER A 117 -2.02 13.95 -1.67
N SER A 118 -2.74 15.01 -2.05
CA SER A 118 -4.10 15.27 -1.56
C SER A 118 -5.04 14.06 -1.73
N THR A 119 -5.02 13.39 -2.88
CA THR A 119 -5.82 12.18 -3.08
C THR A 119 -5.43 11.05 -2.13
N ALA A 120 -4.15 10.93 -1.78
CA ALA A 120 -3.72 9.97 -0.76
C ALA A 120 -4.36 10.27 0.60
N TYR A 121 -4.49 11.54 1.00
CA TYR A 121 -5.15 11.90 2.25
C TYR A 121 -6.64 11.53 2.23
N ASP A 122 -7.36 11.83 1.15
CA ASP A 122 -8.78 11.45 0.99
C ASP A 122 -8.98 9.95 1.15
N VAL A 123 -8.11 9.14 0.54
CA VAL A 123 -8.14 7.68 0.67
C VAL A 123 -7.80 7.25 2.10
N LEU A 124 -6.68 7.72 2.66
CA LEU A 124 -6.22 7.31 4.00
C LEU A 124 -7.20 7.69 5.11
N SER A 125 -7.87 8.83 5.00
CA SER A 125 -8.90 9.29 5.95
C SER A 125 -10.20 8.49 5.91
N SER A 126 -10.43 7.73 4.84
CA SER A 126 -11.56 6.79 4.72
C SER A 126 -11.29 5.42 5.36
N ILE A 127 -10.02 5.06 5.60
CA ILE A 127 -9.61 3.74 6.06
C ILE A 127 -9.58 3.70 7.60
N SER A 128 -10.23 2.70 8.20
CA SER A 128 -10.35 2.60 9.67
C SER A 128 -9.02 2.41 10.40
N TYR A 129 -8.05 1.75 9.78
CA TYR A 129 -6.72 1.57 10.33
C TYR A 129 -5.65 1.67 9.24
N VAL A 130 -4.73 2.60 9.41
CA VAL A 130 -3.63 2.87 8.49
C VAL A 130 -2.32 2.83 9.28
N ASN A 131 -1.35 2.08 8.78
CA ASN A 131 0.01 2.13 9.28
C ASN A 131 0.99 2.41 8.14
N ILE A 132 1.53 3.63 8.12
CA ILE A 132 2.46 4.18 7.13
C ILE A 132 3.79 4.63 7.76
N ASN A 133 4.03 4.30 9.04
CA ASN A 133 5.24 4.72 9.74
C ASN A 133 6.53 4.13 9.11
N HIS A 134 7.69 4.65 9.50
CA HIS A 134 8.99 4.16 8.99
C HIS A 134 9.11 4.17 7.46
N ASN A 135 8.72 5.29 6.86
CA ASN A 135 8.98 5.62 5.46
C ASN A 135 9.83 6.89 5.39
N PRO A 136 10.72 7.05 4.39
CA PRO A 136 11.64 8.17 4.28
C PRO A 136 10.97 9.45 3.77
N TRP A 137 10.00 9.98 4.53
CA TRP A 137 9.17 11.11 4.14
C TRP A 137 9.98 12.37 3.80
N GLN A 138 9.72 12.94 2.63
CA GLN A 138 10.28 14.17 2.10
C GLN A 138 9.25 15.29 2.35
N CYS A 139 9.46 16.06 3.40
CA CYS A 139 8.58 17.16 3.79
C CYS A 139 8.97 18.45 3.06
N ASP A 140 8.76 18.45 1.75
CA ASP A 140 8.94 19.60 0.86
C ASP A 140 7.60 20.01 0.24
N CYS A 141 7.62 20.89 -0.77
CA CYS A 141 6.43 21.42 -1.42
C CYS A 141 5.45 20.36 -1.94
N ARG A 142 5.91 19.15 -2.25
CA ARG A 142 5.05 18.05 -2.75
C ARG A 142 4.12 17.51 -1.66
N MET A 143 4.44 17.77 -0.39
CA MET A 143 3.63 17.39 0.77
C MET A 143 2.72 18.54 1.26
N ALA A 144 2.80 19.73 0.68
CA ALA A 144 2.08 20.91 1.15
C ALA A 144 0.56 20.72 1.13
N ASP A 145 0.01 20.18 0.04
CA ASP A 145 -1.43 19.93 -0.10
C ASP A 145 -1.92 18.85 0.88
N PHE A 146 -1.14 17.78 1.07
CA PHE A 146 -1.44 16.75 2.06
C PHE A 146 -1.45 17.36 3.47
N ARG A 147 -0.42 18.16 3.79
CA ARG A 147 -0.30 18.84 5.09
C ARG A 147 -1.44 19.81 5.33
N LEU A 148 -1.92 20.53 4.31
CA LEU A 148 -3.04 21.47 4.43
C LEU A 148 -4.33 20.78 4.89
N GLN A 149 -4.51 19.50 4.55
CA GLN A 149 -5.69 18.72 4.91
C GLN A 149 -5.60 18.08 6.31
N MET A 150 -4.40 17.95 6.89
CA MET A 150 -4.19 17.36 8.21
C MET A 150 -4.87 18.20 9.31
N THR A 151 -5.60 17.53 10.19
CA THR A 151 -6.37 18.16 11.30
C THR A 151 -6.04 17.62 12.68
N GLY A 152 -5.24 16.55 12.75
CA GLY A 152 -4.98 15.76 13.95
C GLY A 152 -6.10 14.76 14.27
N SER A 153 -7.10 14.62 13.40
CA SER A 153 -8.25 13.75 13.63
C SER A 153 -7.96 12.28 13.37
N TYR A 154 -7.00 11.98 12.48
CA TYR A 154 -6.70 10.62 12.07
C TYR A 154 -5.35 10.14 12.64
N SER A 155 -5.31 8.89 13.10
CA SER A 155 -4.12 8.32 13.75
C SER A 155 -2.91 8.20 12.84
N PHE A 156 -3.09 8.14 11.51
CA PHE A 156 -1.98 8.10 10.55
C PHE A 156 -1.23 9.42 10.44
N GLU A 157 -1.87 10.54 10.78
CA GLU A 157 -1.25 11.86 10.68
C GLU A 157 -0.01 11.97 11.57
N ASN A 158 -0.04 11.33 12.74
CA ASN A 158 1.07 11.30 13.70
C ASN A 158 2.19 10.31 13.33
N GLN A 159 2.10 9.63 12.19
CA GLN A 159 3.08 8.63 11.76
C GLN A 159 4.13 9.18 10.80
N ILE A 160 3.99 10.45 10.40
CA ILE A 160 4.79 11.08 9.34
C ILE A 160 5.86 11.97 9.97
N ASN A 161 6.99 11.35 10.32
CA ASN A 161 8.20 12.09 10.71
C ASN A 161 9.09 12.31 9.49
N CYS A 162 9.47 13.56 9.25
CA CYS A 162 10.24 13.97 8.10
C CYS A 162 11.66 13.36 8.14
N SER A 163 12.07 12.73 7.05
CA SER A 163 13.45 12.29 6.85
C SER A 163 14.30 13.33 6.14
N GLN A 164 13.64 14.15 5.31
CA GLN A 164 14.21 15.24 4.53
C GLN A 164 13.14 16.35 4.37
N PRO A 165 13.53 17.57 3.98
CA PRO A 165 14.91 18.08 3.92
C PRO A 165 15.56 18.16 5.31
N SER A 166 16.87 18.44 5.37
CA SER A 166 17.64 18.36 6.62
C SER A 166 17.15 19.28 7.74
N ASN A 167 16.55 20.42 7.42
CA ASN A 167 15.95 21.36 8.38
C ASN A 167 14.70 20.80 9.08
N PHE A 168 13.95 19.92 8.41
CA PHE A 168 12.77 19.26 9.00
C PHE A 168 13.06 17.85 9.52
N ARG A 169 14.28 17.33 9.36
CA ARG A 169 14.61 15.96 9.75
C ARG A 169 14.25 15.67 11.21
N GLY A 170 13.41 14.65 11.41
CA GLY A 170 12.91 14.20 12.71
C GLY A 170 11.66 14.93 13.21
N GLN A 171 11.25 16.03 12.57
CA GLN A 171 10.03 16.74 12.93
C GLN A 171 8.80 16.00 12.40
N SER A 172 7.68 16.09 13.12
CA SER A 172 6.39 15.58 12.66
C SER A 172 5.82 16.53 11.62
N LEU A 173 5.34 16.00 10.49
CA LEU A 173 4.77 16.82 9.41
C LEU A 173 3.62 17.69 9.91
N ILE A 174 2.78 17.17 10.81
CA ILE A 174 1.63 17.91 11.35
C ILE A 174 2.02 19.18 12.09
N ASP A 175 3.24 19.26 12.62
CA ASP A 175 3.73 20.41 13.37
C ASP A 175 4.39 21.48 12.47
N ILE A 176 4.62 21.18 11.19
CA ILE A 176 5.22 22.09 10.21
C ILE A 176 4.13 22.92 9.54
N SER A 177 4.35 24.23 9.36
CA SER A 177 3.42 25.08 8.60
C SER A 177 3.41 24.67 7.12
N PRO A 178 2.25 24.57 6.44
CA PRO A 178 2.20 24.30 5.01
C PRO A 178 3.03 25.29 4.17
N GLU A 179 3.14 26.55 4.61
CA GLU A 179 3.91 27.60 3.91
C GLU A 179 5.43 27.39 3.98
N ASP A 180 5.92 26.63 4.96
CA ASP A 180 7.35 26.33 5.12
C ASP A 180 7.79 25.12 4.27
N LEU A 181 6.83 24.37 3.70
CA LEU A 181 7.08 23.25 2.82
C LEU A 181 7.38 23.75 1.40
N ILE A 182 8.65 24.07 1.15
CA ILE A 182 9.14 24.59 -0.12
C ILE A 182 10.06 23.57 -0.81
N CYS A 183 10.13 23.61 -2.14
CA CYS A 183 11.12 22.89 -2.93
C CYS A 183 12.16 23.89 -3.42
N ASP A 184 13.44 23.54 -3.33
CA ASP A 184 14.50 24.31 -4.00
C ASP A 184 14.37 24.09 -5.51
N ASP A 185 14.49 25.18 -6.29
CA ASP A 185 14.53 25.15 -7.76
C ASP A 185 15.81 24.48 -8.31
#